data_AF-A0A538G3U5-F1
#
_entry.id   AF-A0A538G3U5-F1
#
_cell.length_a   1.000
_cell.length_b   1.000
_cell.length_c   1.000
_cell.angle_alpha   90.00
_cell.angle_beta   90.00
_cell.angle_gamma   90.00
#
_symmetry.space_group_name_H-M   'P 1'
#
loop_
_entity.id
_entity.type
_entity.pdbx_description
1 polymer ?
#
loop_
_entity_poly.entity_id
_entity_poly.type
_entity_poly.pdbx_seq_one_letter_code
_entity_poly.pdbx_strand_id
1 'polypeptide(L)'
;MTAIVLDTIAGQAPSRLVIAGDTARNPAAGLVETAAARIQEQAGALPRRPSSFAQLLDLAFPFTLYEQGPLLAQGVGALTLTTASDRRPPTFSDTPGRLNGGRLAQIGRTTQELLRALDQGAELVQGTSSYIYLGARVIRGWAIELVLIAALLPFVIATIDLFARCRRRRLPIAPALRSYRSRLAFWIWVGVVFELFALLGVWPSGAALPLAPHSAAARHWPLFGLLGLAALAAVGWVIGRSRLVPRRPVGIDDELAGHTAALLALGVVGLMVVATNPFALILVLPSLHAWLWLPQVQSRPAWLRASVLALGFLGPVVLVISFATRYGLGLDAPWYLAELVAVRYVTIPTFAIGLAWLAAAAQLAALAARRYAPYPSSADRGLGPVRATLRRAYLAQRARKRTSEQRERAIGA
;
A
#
# COMPACT_ATOMS: atom_id res chain seq x y z
N MET A 1 10.93 10.80 -28.54
CA MET A 1 10.43 12.12 -28.07
C MET A 1 10.90 12.33 -26.63
N THR A 2 11.31 13.56 -26.30
CA THR A 2 11.85 13.96 -25.00
C THR A 2 11.18 15.26 -24.56
N ALA A 3 10.97 15.45 -23.26
CA ALA A 3 10.34 16.67 -22.71
C ALA A 3 11.09 17.17 -21.48
N ILE A 4 11.15 18.49 -21.32
CA ILE A 4 11.69 19.15 -20.13
C ILE A 4 10.54 19.95 -19.51
N VAL A 5 10.16 19.58 -18.30
CA VAL A 5 9.14 20.27 -17.54
C VAL A 5 9.84 21.28 -16.62
N LEU A 6 9.37 22.52 -16.64
CA LEU A 6 9.87 23.59 -15.77
C LEU A 6 8.82 23.87 -14.70
N ASP A 7 9.19 23.73 -13.44
CA ASP A 7 8.32 24.01 -12.30
C ASP A 7 9.08 24.85 -11.27
N THR A 8 8.45 25.90 -10.72
CA THR A 8 9.03 26.73 -9.65
C THR A 8 10.52 27.06 -9.88
N ILE A 9 10.84 27.69 -11.02
CA ILE A 9 12.21 27.91 -11.48
C ILE A 9 12.84 29.23 -10.99
N ALA A 10 12.05 30.13 -10.42
CA ALA A 10 12.50 31.43 -9.92
C ALA A 10 12.77 31.48 -8.41
N GLY A 11 12.87 30.32 -7.74
CA GLY A 11 13.12 30.24 -6.30
C GLY A 11 14.60 30.40 -5.93
N GLN A 12 14.88 30.65 -4.65
CA GLN A 12 16.25 30.86 -4.15
C GLN A 12 17.01 29.57 -3.84
N ALA A 13 16.33 28.43 -3.78
CA ALA A 13 16.95 27.17 -3.43
C ALA A 13 17.75 26.56 -4.61
N PRO A 14 18.75 25.70 -4.31
CA PRO A 14 19.50 25.01 -5.35
C PRO A 14 18.58 24.21 -6.29
N SER A 15 18.93 24.21 -7.58
CA SER A 15 18.26 23.45 -8.63
C SER A 15 18.19 21.96 -8.25
N ARG A 16 17.10 21.33 -8.65
CA ARG A 16 16.80 19.95 -8.39
C ARG A 16 16.20 19.33 -9.65
N LEU A 17 16.61 18.09 -9.90
CA LEU A 17 16.01 17.25 -10.94
C LEU A 17 15.02 16.28 -10.29
N VAL A 18 13.80 16.24 -10.82
CA VAL A 18 12.79 15.24 -10.46
C VAL A 18 12.68 14.24 -11.61
N ILE A 19 12.91 12.97 -11.26
CA ILE A 19 13.01 11.86 -12.22
C ILE A 19 11.95 10.78 -12.02
N ALA A 20 11.27 10.78 -10.87
CA ALA A 20 10.20 9.83 -10.58
C ALA A 20 8.99 10.07 -11.49
N GLY A 21 8.34 8.99 -11.92
CA GLY A 21 7.13 9.01 -12.73
C GLY A 21 5.94 8.32 -12.07
N ASP A 22 4.81 8.26 -12.80
CA ASP A 22 3.59 7.55 -12.37
C ASP A 22 3.66 6.03 -12.60
N THR A 23 4.78 5.56 -13.16
CA THR A 23 5.11 4.14 -13.31
C THR A 23 6.52 3.89 -12.79
N ALA A 24 6.93 2.63 -12.64
CA ALA A 24 8.27 2.26 -12.20
C ALA A 24 9.35 2.49 -13.29
N ARG A 25 9.28 3.64 -13.96
CA ARG A 25 10.11 4.07 -15.09
C ARG A 25 10.58 5.50 -14.84
N ASN A 26 11.85 5.73 -15.13
CA ASN A 26 12.53 7.02 -15.05
C ASN A 26 12.94 7.48 -16.46
N PRO A 27 13.25 8.76 -16.68
CA PRO A 27 13.87 9.24 -17.92
C PRO A 27 15.19 8.51 -18.17
N ALA A 28 15.62 8.35 -19.42
CA ALA A 28 16.93 7.77 -19.74
C ALA A 28 18.06 8.42 -18.90
N ALA A 29 18.97 7.62 -18.33
CA ALA A 29 20.03 8.14 -17.47
C ALA A 29 20.91 9.19 -18.18
N GLY A 30 21.12 9.02 -19.49
CA GLY A 30 21.82 10.02 -20.33
C GLY A 30 21.11 11.38 -20.39
N LEU A 31 19.77 11.42 -20.33
CA LEU A 31 19.00 12.66 -20.25
C LEU A 31 19.29 13.40 -18.94
N VAL A 32 19.28 12.66 -17.84
CA VAL A 32 19.49 13.19 -16.49
C VAL A 32 20.92 13.68 -16.32
N GLU A 33 21.91 12.96 -16.85
CA GLU A 33 23.31 13.41 -16.82
C GLU A 33 23.55 14.63 -17.71
N THR A 34 23.02 14.64 -18.93
CA THR A 34 23.12 15.82 -19.82
C THR A 34 22.49 17.04 -19.15
N ALA A 35 21.29 16.90 -18.57
CA ALA A 35 20.65 17.98 -17.84
C ALA A 35 21.48 18.45 -16.63
N ALA A 36 22.07 17.52 -15.86
CA ALA A 36 22.90 17.86 -14.72
C ALA A 36 24.19 18.59 -15.12
N ALA A 37 24.83 18.17 -16.21
CA ALA A 37 26.01 18.83 -16.76
C ALA A 37 25.70 20.27 -17.20
N ARG A 38 24.61 20.49 -17.96
CA ARG A 38 24.20 21.85 -18.38
C ARG A 38 23.85 22.75 -17.21
N ILE A 39 23.19 22.21 -16.18
CA ILE A 39 22.91 22.96 -14.96
C ILE A 39 24.21 23.33 -14.23
N GLN A 40 25.18 22.41 -14.16
CA GLN A 40 26.46 22.66 -13.51
C GLN A 40 27.28 23.72 -14.25
N GLU A 41 27.34 23.68 -15.59
CA GLU A 41 28.03 24.67 -16.42
C GLU A 41 27.47 26.08 -16.18
N GLN A 42 26.14 26.22 -16.15
CA GLN A 42 25.48 27.53 -16.03
C GLN A 42 25.33 28.01 -14.58
N ALA A 43 25.33 27.11 -13.59
CA ALA A 43 25.10 27.42 -12.18
C ALA A 43 26.26 27.18 -11.23
N GLY A 44 27.38 26.61 -11.71
CA GLY A 44 28.56 26.32 -10.91
C GLY A 44 28.38 25.20 -9.87
N ALA A 45 27.19 24.58 -9.81
CA ALA A 45 26.87 23.55 -8.83
C ALA A 45 25.97 22.47 -9.45
N LEU A 46 26.20 21.23 -9.05
CA LEU A 46 25.37 20.10 -9.47
C LEU A 46 23.94 20.24 -8.92
N PRO A 47 22.90 19.91 -9.72
CA PRO A 47 21.55 19.88 -9.22
C PRO A 47 21.37 18.75 -8.20
N ARG A 48 20.53 19.00 -7.19
CA ARG A 48 20.14 17.97 -6.24
C ARG A 48 19.33 16.89 -6.93
N ARG A 49 19.56 15.64 -6.51
CA ARG A 49 18.78 14.46 -6.90
C ARG A 49 18.21 13.80 -5.64
N PRO A 50 17.10 13.04 -5.73
CA PRO A 50 16.63 12.24 -4.61
C PRO A 50 17.71 11.23 -4.16
N SER A 51 17.72 10.85 -2.88
CA SER A 51 18.64 9.80 -2.41
C SER A 51 18.36 8.46 -3.08
N SER A 52 19.33 7.54 -3.10
CA SER A 52 19.15 6.21 -3.70
C SER A 52 17.96 5.46 -3.10
N PHE A 53 17.76 5.58 -1.78
CA PHE A 53 16.62 4.99 -1.09
C PHE A 53 15.29 5.65 -1.48
N ALA A 54 15.24 6.97 -1.62
CA ALA A 54 14.05 7.67 -2.09
C ALA A 54 13.70 7.26 -3.54
N GLN A 55 14.70 7.13 -4.41
CA GLN A 55 14.51 6.64 -5.79
C GLN A 55 13.97 5.21 -5.80
N LEU A 56 14.46 4.33 -4.91
CA LEU A 56 13.98 2.96 -4.81
C LEU A 56 12.53 2.91 -4.29
N LEU A 57 12.17 3.77 -3.33
CA LEU A 57 10.78 3.92 -2.89
C LEU A 57 9.88 4.48 -4.00
N ASP A 58 10.36 5.44 -4.80
CA ASP A 58 9.63 5.98 -5.95
C ASP A 58 9.42 4.92 -7.03
N LEU A 59 10.35 3.97 -7.19
CA LEU A 59 10.12 2.81 -8.08
C LEU A 59 9.14 1.80 -7.46
N ALA A 60 9.19 1.59 -6.14
CA ALA A 60 8.34 0.65 -5.42
C ALA A 60 6.88 1.11 -5.33
N PHE A 61 6.66 2.41 -5.13
CA PHE A 61 5.37 3.07 -5.18
C PHE A 61 5.50 4.29 -6.11
N PRO A 62 5.32 4.10 -7.43
CA PRO A 62 5.39 5.18 -8.43
C PRO A 62 4.51 6.36 -8.04
N PHE A 63 5.15 7.47 -7.76
CA PHE A 63 4.50 8.69 -7.33
C PHE A 63 5.34 9.92 -7.66
N THR A 64 4.71 10.90 -8.30
CA THR A 64 5.26 12.23 -8.52
C THR A 64 4.15 13.26 -8.47
N LEU A 65 4.45 14.49 -8.07
CA LEU A 65 3.52 15.62 -8.11
C LEU A 65 3.62 16.43 -9.42
N TYR A 66 4.54 16.07 -10.30
CA TYR A 66 5.00 16.90 -11.41
C TYR A 66 4.63 16.29 -12.77
N GLU A 67 4.51 17.14 -13.78
CA GLU A 67 3.93 16.78 -15.10
C GLU A 67 4.78 15.81 -15.92
N GLN A 68 6.04 15.54 -15.54
CA GLN A 68 6.82 14.48 -16.20
C GLN A 68 6.23 13.09 -15.93
N GLY A 69 5.42 12.91 -14.87
CA GLY A 69 4.87 11.61 -14.49
C GLY A 69 4.09 10.91 -15.59
N PRO A 70 3.03 11.55 -16.13
CA PRO A 70 2.24 11.00 -17.23
C PRO A 70 3.05 10.82 -18.52
N LEU A 71 4.01 11.71 -18.80
CA LEU A 71 4.89 11.61 -19.97
C LEU A 71 5.77 10.35 -19.91
N LEU A 72 6.36 10.09 -18.74
CA LEU A 72 7.15 8.87 -18.50
C LEU A 72 6.31 7.61 -18.61
N ALA A 73 5.05 7.65 -18.13
CA ALA A 73 4.11 6.54 -18.26
C ALA A 73 3.79 6.20 -19.73
N GLN A 74 3.86 7.20 -20.62
CA GLN A 74 3.67 7.03 -22.07
C GLN A 74 4.98 6.70 -22.82
N GLY A 75 6.10 6.51 -22.12
CA GLY A 75 7.40 6.21 -22.72
C GLY A 75 8.14 7.42 -23.28
N VAL A 76 7.66 8.64 -23.02
CA VAL A 76 8.35 9.89 -23.37
C VAL A 76 9.40 10.17 -22.31
N GLY A 77 10.66 10.31 -22.71
CA GLY A 77 11.75 10.64 -21.78
C GLY A 77 11.55 12.05 -21.22
N ALA A 78 11.12 12.17 -19.98
CA ALA A 78 10.78 13.45 -19.38
C ALA A 78 11.39 13.63 -17.99
N LEU A 79 11.85 14.85 -17.68
CA LEU A 79 12.30 15.23 -16.35
C LEU A 79 11.76 16.61 -15.98
N THR A 80 11.63 16.87 -14.68
CA THR A 80 11.33 18.22 -14.19
C THR A 80 12.59 18.87 -13.63
N LEU A 81 12.84 20.11 -14.07
CA LEU A 81 13.77 21.03 -13.44
C LEU A 81 13.01 21.98 -12.53
N THR A 82 13.37 21.98 -11.24
CA THR A 82 12.72 22.82 -10.24
C THR A 82 13.71 23.37 -9.22
N THR A 83 13.35 24.48 -8.57
CA THR A 83 14.01 24.93 -7.34
C THR A 83 13.17 24.63 -6.09
N ALA A 84 11.95 24.12 -6.25
CA ALA A 84 11.09 23.75 -5.14
C ALA A 84 11.59 22.50 -4.39
N SER A 85 11.30 22.46 -3.10
CA SER A 85 11.39 21.23 -2.30
C SER A 85 10.18 20.31 -2.58
N ASP A 86 10.26 19.04 -2.18
CA ASP A 86 9.09 18.13 -2.26
C ASP A 86 7.89 18.65 -1.47
N ARG A 87 8.14 19.42 -0.41
CA ARG A 87 7.14 20.24 0.27
C ARG A 87 7.01 21.56 -0.49
N ARG A 88 6.10 21.62 -1.47
CA ARG A 88 5.86 22.86 -2.22
C ARG A 88 5.41 24.00 -1.29
N PRO A 89 5.83 25.24 -1.53
CA PRO A 89 5.28 26.39 -0.83
C PRO A 89 3.76 26.49 -1.06
N PRO A 90 2.98 27.00 -0.09
CA PRO A 90 1.56 27.27 -0.31
C PRO A 90 1.39 28.35 -1.39
N THR A 91 0.37 28.20 -2.23
CA THR A 91 0.07 29.08 -3.37
C THR A 91 -0.11 30.54 -2.98
N PHE A 92 -0.70 30.82 -1.81
CA PHE A 92 -0.84 32.19 -1.30
C PHE A 92 0.49 32.93 -1.10
N SER A 93 1.58 32.17 -0.93
CA SER A 93 2.92 32.73 -0.76
C SER A 93 3.67 32.96 -2.07
N ASP A 94 3.08 32.59 -3.20
CA ASP A 94 3.60 32.79 -4.55
C ASP A 94 3.17 34.16 -5.06
N THR A 95 4.12 35.09 -5.11
CA THR A 95 3.87 36.50 -5.46
C THR A 95 4.97 37.01 -6.38
N PRO A 96 4.68 37.94 -7.30
CA PRO A 96 5.68 38.50 -8.20
C PRO A 96 6.92 39.08 -7.49
N GLY A 97 6.73 39.65 -6.30
CA GLY A 97 7.81 40.21 -5.48
C GLY A 97 8.82 39.18 -4.95
N ARG A 98 8.51 37.88 -5.02
CA ARG A 98 9.43 36.79 -4.64
C ARG A 98 10.16 36.17 -5.83
N LEU A 99 9.89 36.63 -7.04
CA LEU A 99 10.56 36.14 -8.24
C LEU A 99 12.04 36.56 -8.24
N ASN A 100 12.94 35.59 -8.28
CA ASN A 100 14.34 35.87 -8.54
C ASN A 100 14.59 35.91 -10.06
N GLY A 101 14.62 37.12 -10.63
CA GLY A 101 14.84 37.33 -12.06
C GLY A 101 16.19 36.78 -12.57
N GLY A 102 17.24 36.88 -11.75
CA GLY A 102 18.55 36.31 -12.07
C GLY A 102 18.49 34.79 -12.20
N ARG A 103 17.79 34.12 -11.27
CA ARG A 103 17.59 32.67 -11.32
C ARG A 103 16.71 32.24 -12.49
N LEU A 104 15.66 32.99 -12.78
CA LEU A 104 14.79 32.73 -13.92
C LEU A 104 15.58 32.79 -15.24
N ALA A 105 16.40 33.83 -15.41
CA ALA A 105 17.25 33.97 -16.60
C ALA A 105 18.31 32.86 -16.68
N GLN A 106 18.86 32.46 -15.54
CA GLN A 106 19.83 31.37 -15.45
C GLN A 106 19.21 30.03 -15.88
N ILE A 107 18.07 29.65 -15.31
CA ILE A 107 17.38 28.40 -15.67
C ILE A 107 16.90 28.46 -17.11
N GLY A 108 16.39 29.60 -17.58
CA GLY A 108 16.00 29.79 -18.99
C GLY A 108 17.15 29.50 -19.96
N ARG A 109 18.35 30.05 -19.71
CA ARG A 109 19.56 29.76 -20.50
C ARG A 109 19.93 28.28 -20.45
N THR A 110 19.97 27.68 -19.25
CA THR A 110 20.24 26.25 -19.09
C THR A 110 19.27 25.38 -19.88
N THR A 111 17.97 25.72 -19.87
CA THR A 111 16.96 24.97 -20.63
C THR A 111 17.15 25.11 -22.13
N GLN A 112 17.49 26.31 -22.64
CA GLN A 112 17.79 26.52 -24.06
C GLN A 112 19.03 25.72 -24.50
N GLU A 113 20.08 25.68 -23.68
CA GLU A 113 21.28 24.89 -23.96
C GLU A 113 21.01 23.38 -23.89
N LEU A 114 20.19 22.95 -22.94
CA LEU A 114 19.76 21.56 -22.84
C LEU A 114 18.94 21.15 -24.05
N LEU A 115 18.00 21.98 -24.51
CA LEU A 115 17.24 21.75 -25.75
C LEU A 115 18.17 21.64 -26.95
N ARG A 116 19.12 22.57 -27.10
CA ARG A 116 20.12 22.52 -28.18
C ARG A 116 20.96 21.23 -28.13
N ALA A 117 21.36 20.79 -26.93
CA ALA A 117 22.12 19.54 -26.77
C ALA A 117 21.27 18.32 -27.13
N LEU A 118 19.97 18.34 -26.82
CA LEU A 118 19.04 17.27 -27.18
C LEU A 118 18.79 17.22 -28.69
N ASP A 119 18.66 18.37 -29.36
CA ASP A 119 18.50 18.43 -30.81
C ASP A 119 19.73 17.87 -31.55
N GLN A 120 20.93 18.04 -30.98
CA GLN A 120 22.18 17.54 -31.54
C GLN A 120 22.48 16.06 -31.20
N GLY A 121 21.95 15.54 -30.09
CA GLY A 121 22.28 14.22 -29.54
C GLY A 121 21.08 13.28 -29.34
N ALA A 122 19.98 13.51 -30.06
CA ALA A 122 18.65 12.99 -29.77
C ALA A 122 18.53 11.46 -29.68
N GLU A 123 19.38 10.68 -30.37
CA GLU A 123 19.25 9.21 -30.42
C GLU A 123 19.65 8.51 -29.11
N LEU A 124 20.63 9.04 -28.36
CA LEU A 124 21.16 8.42 -27.14
C LEU A 124 20.30 8.66 -25.89
N VAL A 125 19.26 9.50 -26.00
CA VAL A 125 18.55 10.09 -24.86
C VAL A 125 17.07 9.71 -24.82
N GLN A 126 16.60 8.89 -25.76
CA GLN A 126 15.18 8.57 -25.90
C GLN A 126 14.70 7.47 -24.93
N GLY A 127 13.42 7.56 -24.59
CA GLY A 127 12.68 6.52 -23.89
C GLY A 127 12.79 6.59 -22.37
N THR A 128 12.31 5.52 -21.75
CA THR A 128 12.27 5.38 -20.29
C THR A 128 12.95 4.09 -19.86
N SER A 129 13.55 4.11 -18.68
CA SER A 129 14.26 2.98 -18.11
C SER A 129 14.13 2.97 -16.60
N SER A 130 14.30 1.81 -15.98
CA SER A 130 14.29 1.69 -14.53
C SER A 130 15.75 1.62 -14.06
N TYR A 131 16.13 2.45 -13.09
CA TYR A 131 17.46 2.47 -12.49
C TYR A 131 17.45 3.32 -11.22
N ILE A 132 18.51 3.21 -10.42
CA ILE A 132 18.78 4.14 -9.31
C ILE A 132 20.20 4.68 -9.43
N TYR A 133 20.39 5.92 -8.99
CA TYR A 133 21.71 6.49 -8.76
C TYR A 133 22.22 6.13 -7.36
N LEU A 134 23.46 5.62 -7.31
CA LEU A 134 24.24 5.43 -6.10
C LEU A 134 25.49 6.31 -6.20
N GLY A 135 25.38 7.55 -5.73
CA GLY A 135 26.37 8.59 -5.99
C GLY A 135 26.48 8.88 -7.49
N ALA A 136 27.68 8.72 -8.06
CA ALA A 136 27.93 8.90 -9.49
C ALA A 136 27.65 7.65 -10.34
N ARG A 137 27.31 6.50 -9.72
CA ARG A 137 27.08 5.23 -10.43
C ARG A 137 25.59 4.98 -10.64
N VAL A 138 25.26 4.37 -11.77
CA VAL A 138 23.89 3.94 -12.09
C VAL A 138 23.78 2.43 -11.90
N ILE A 139 22.83 2.00 -11.09
CA ILE A 139 22.45 0.58 -10.98
C ILE A 139 21.20 0.37 -11.81
N ARG A 140 21.28 -0.51 -12.80
CA ARG A 140 20.16 -0.81 -13.71
C ARG A 140 19.04 -1.52 -12.96
N GLY A 141 17.80 -1.22 -13.35
CA GLY A 141 16.58 -1.75 -12.74
C GLY A 141 16.52 -3.27 -12.72
N TRP A 142 16.84 -3.93 -13.84
CA TRP A 142 16.83 -5.40 -13.92
C TRP A 142 17.74 -6.06 -12.88
N ALA A 143 18.87 -5.44 -12.51
CA ALA A 143 19.75 -5.98 -11.49
C ALA A 143 19.10 -5.92 -10.09
N ILE A 144 18.38 -4.83 -9.81
CA ILE A 144 17.62 -4.66 -8.57
C ILE A 144 16.44 -5.65 -8.55
N GLU A 145 15.72 -5.79 -9.66
CA GLU A 145 14.61 -6.74 -9.80
C GLU A 145 15.07 -8.18 -9.52
N LEU A 146 16.21 -8.60 -10.09
CA LEU A 146 16.80 -9.92 -9.82
C LEU A 146 17.12 -10.11 -8.34
N VAL A 147 17.69 -9.11 -7.67
CA VAL A 147 17.98 -9.20 -6.23
C VAL A 147 16.70 -9.31 -5.41
N LEU A 148 15.67 -8.53 -5.73
CA LEU A 148 14.38 -8.56 -5.04
C LEU A 148 13.66 -9.90 -5.26
N ILE A 149 13.65 -10.41 -6.49
CA ILE A 149 13.08 -11.73 -6.83
C ILE A 149 13.90 -12.85 -6.16
N ALA A 150 15.22 -12.76 -6.13
CA ALA A 150 16.07 -13.73 -5.45
C ALA A 150 15.78 -13.73 -3.93
N ALA A 151 15.54 -12.57 -3.32
CA ALA A 151 15.13 -12.46 -1.92
C ALA A 151 13.75 -13.08 -1.64
N LEU A 152 12.88 -13.23 -2.65
CA LEU A 152 11.59 -13.94 -2.51
C LEU A 152 11.78 -15.47 -2.47
N LEU A 153 12.83 -16.02 -3.09
CA LEU A 153 13.02 -17.46 -3.25
C LEU A 153 13.11 -18.22 -1.91
N PRO A 154 13.91 -17.81 -0.90
CA PRO A 154 13.98 -18.51 0.38
C PRO A 154 12.61 -18.64 1.06
N PHE A 155 11.80 -17.57 0.99
CA PHE A 155 10.45 -17.58 1.54
C PHE A 155 9.54 -18.57 0.82
N VAL A 156 9.54 -18.56 -0.52
CA VAL A 156 8.72 -19.47 -1.33
C VAL A 156 9.11 -20.92 -1.08
N ILE A 157 10.40 -21.22 -1.07
CA ILE A 157 10.93 -22.57 -0.79
C ILE A 157 10.50 -23.03 0.60
N ALA A 158 10.71 -22.21 1.64
CA ALA A 158 10.33 -22.56 3.00
C ALA A 158 8.82 -22.78 3.16
N THR A 159 8.00 -21.97 2.48
CA THR A 159 6.54 -22.09 2.51
C THR A 159 6.05 -23.35 1.80
N ILE A 160 6.65 -23.70 0.65
CA ILE A 160 6.34 -24.93 -0.08
C ILE A 160 6.79 -26.17 0.72
N ASP A 161 7.98 -26.16 1.33
CA ASP A 161 8.42 -27.25 2.21
C ASP A 161 7.47 -27.43 3.39
N LEU A 162 7.09 -26.33 4.05
CA LEU A 162 6.14 -26.36 5.16
C LEU A 162 4.79 -26.96 4.72
N PHE A 163 4.27 -26.55 3.55
CA PHE A 163 3.06 -27.12 2.98
C PHE A 163 3.19 -28.61 2.69
N ALA A 164 4.29 -29.02 2.03
CA ALA A 164 4.57 -30.42 1.73
C ALA A 164 4.69 -31.27 3.01
N ARG A 165 5.29 -30.72 4.07
CA ARG A 165 5.40 -31.36 5.39
C ARG A 165 4.04 -31.51 6.06
N CYS A 166 3.19 -30.48 6.01
CA CYS A 166 1.81 -30.57 6.50
C CYS A 166 0.99 -31.62 5.73
N ARG A 167 1.19 -31.70 4.40
CA ARG A 167 0.52 -32.69 3.54
C ARG A 167 0.98 -34.12 3.83
N ARG A 168 2.29 -34.34 4.00
CA ARG A 168 2.87 -35.64 4.38
C ARG A 168 2.35 -36.13 5.73
N ARG A 169 2.18 -35.22 6.70
CA ARG A 169 1.55 -35.48 8.00
C ARG A 169 0.02 -35.58 7.96
N ARG A 170 -0.60 -35.48 6.78
CA ARG A 170 -2.06 -35.53 6.55
C ARG A 170 -2.85 -34.51 7.37
N LEU A 171 -2.25 -33.34 7.65
CA LEU A 171 -2.93 -32.28 8.38
C LEU A 171 -4.06 -31.66 7.54
N PRO A 172 -5.23 -31.35 8.13
CA PRO A 172 -6.34 -30.75 7.41
C PRO A 172 -6.08 -29.26 7.16
N ILE A 173 -5.48 -28.93 6.01
CA ILE A 173 -5.18 -27.53 5.62
C ILE A 173 -6.43 -26.80 5.09
N ALA A 174 -7.44 -27.53 4.57
CA ALA A 174 -8.63 -26.92 3.98
C ALA A 174 -9.43 -26.02 4.94
N PRO A 175 -9.67 -26.39 6.21
CA PRO A 175 -10.24 -25.49 7.22
C PRO A 175 -9.45 -24.20 7.42
N ALA A 176 -8.12 -24.27 7.40
CA ALA A 176 -7.26 -23.09 7.53
C ALA A 176 -7.37 -22.18 6.30
N LEU A 177 -7.40 -22.74 5.09
CA LEU A 177 -7.57 -21.97 3.87
C LEU A 177 -8.97 -21.32 3.77
N ARG A 178 -10.02 -21.98 4.27
CA ARG A 178 -11.36 -21.37 4.40
C ARG A 178 -11.39 -20.26 5.46
N SER A 179 -10.60 -20.40 6.52
CA SER A 179 -10.38 -19.37 7.54
C SER A 179 -9.74 -18.12 6.91
N TYR A 180 -8.72 -18.31 6.06
CA TYR A 180 -8.12 -17.23 5.27
C TYR A 180 -9.12 -16.61 4.31
N ARG A 181 -9.84 -17.42 3.52
CA ARG A 181 -10.84 -16.94 2.57
C ARG A 181 -11.92 -16.09 3.24
N SER A 182 -12.30 -16.40 4.48
CA SER A 182 -13.28 -15.61 5.24
C SER A 182 -12.72 -14.24 5.66
N ARG A 183 -11.44 -14.16 6.01
CA ARG A 183 -10.74 -12.88 6.28
C ARG A 183 -10.52 -12.08 5.00
N LEU A 184 -10.21 -12.75 3.91
CA LEU A 184 -10.12 -12.13 2.59
C LEU A 184 -11.47 -11.54 2.18
N ALA A 185 -12.56 -12.29 2.33
CA ALA A 185 -13.91 -11.80 2.06
C ALA A 185 -14.27 -10.57 2.93
N PHE A 186 -13.83 -10.54 4.18
CA PHE A 186 -13.99 -9.37 5.04
C PHE A 186 -13.24 -8.15 4.51
N TRP A 187 -11.97 -8.28 4.13
CA TRP A 187 -11.20 -7.16 3.58
C TRP A 187 -11.69 -6.73 2.19
N ILE A 188 -12.14 -7.67 1.36
CA ILE A 188 -12.84 -7.36 0.10
C ILE A 188 -14.12 -6.57 0.40
N TRP A 189 -14.91 -6.96 1.40
CA TRP A 189 -16.08 -6.19 1.81
C TRP A 189 -15.72 -4.76 2.21
N VAL A 190 -14.68 -4.58 3.04
CA VAL A 190 -14.19 -3.25 3.42
C VAL A 190 -13.75 -2.44 2.18
N GLY A 191 -13.01 -3.06 1.27
CA GLY A 191 -12.59 -2.42 0.02
C GLY A 191 -13.77 -2.02 -0.88
N VAL A 192 -14.78 -2.90 -1.01
CA VAL A 192 -16.00 -2.60 -1.78
C VAL A 192 -16.80 -1.47 -1.15
N VAL A 193 -16.94 -1.44 0.17
CA VAL A 193 -17.61 -0.32 0.87
C VAL A 193 -16.82 0.97 0.70
N PHE A 194 -15.49 0.91 0.78
CA PHE A 194 -14.61 2.06 0.53
C PHE A 194 -14.78 2.62 -0.88
N GLU A 195 -14.77 1.76 -1.90
CA GLU A 195 -15.02 2.15 -3.30
C GLU A 195 -16.45 2.66 -3.51
N LEU A 196 -17.45 2.06 -2.86
CA LEU A 196 -18.83 2.54 -2.91
C LEU A 196 -18.93 3.95 -2.33
N PHE A 197 -18.21 4.24 -1.23
CA PHE A 197 -18.16 5.57 -0.64
C PHE A 197 -17.47 6.57 -1.58
N ALA A 198 -16.45 6.13 -2.32
CA ALA A 198 -15.82 6.94 -3.38
C ALA A 198 -16.83 7.29 -4.49
N LEU A 199 -17.60 6.29 -4.95
CA LEU A 199 -18.63 6.46 -5.97
C LEU A 199 -19.80 7.34 -5.52
N LEU A 200 -20.16 7.28 -4.23
CA LEU A 200 -21.21 8.10 -3.63
C LEU A 200 -20.75 9.52 -3.29
N GLY A 201 -19.48 9.87 -3.55
CA GLY A 201 -18.94 11.21 -3.27
C GLY A 201 -18.70 11.48 -1.78
N VAL A 202 -18.56 10.45 -0.95
CA VAL A 202 -18.20 10.59 0.47
C VAL A 202 -16.73 11.00 0.61
N TRP A 203 -15.88 10.55 -0.31
CA TRP A 203 -14.49 10.96 -0.43
C TRP A 203 -14.34 12.05 -1.50
N PRO A 204 -13.26 12.86 -1.45
CA PRO A 204 -12.95 13.80 -2.53
C PRO A 204 -12.82 13.09 -3.88
N SER A 205 -13.59 13.52 -4.87
CA SER A 205 -13.51 13.02 -6.25
C SER A 205 -12.57 13.89 -7.09
N GLY A 206 -11.89 13.30 -8.06
CA GLY A 206 -11.04 14.03 -8.99
C GLY A 206 -10.57 13.17 -10.14
N ALA A 207 -9.80 13.78 -11.04
CA ALA A 207 -9.01 13.02 -12.01
C ALA A 207 -8.03 12.09 -11.27
N ALA A 208 -7.62 11.00 -11.93
CA ALA A 208 -6.61 10.07 -11.40
C ALA A 208 -5.21 10.69 -11.42
N LEU A 209 -5.06 11.76 -10.65
CA LEU A 209 -3.89 12.60 -10.53
C LEU A 209 -3.47 12.65 -9.06
N PRO A 210 -2.17 12.86 -8.81
CA PRO A 210 -1.66 13.04 -7.46
C PRO A 210 -2.29 14.29 -6.82
N LEU A 211 -2.71 14.18 -5.56
CA LEU A 211 -3.35 15.27 -4.84
C LEU A 211 -2.31 16.27 -4.33
N ALA A 212 -2.62 17.57 -4.42
CA ALA A 212 -1.72 18.57 -3.85
C ALA A 212 -1.64 18.38 -2.31
N PRO A 213 -0.44 18.24 -1.70
CA PRO A 213 -0.30 17.96 -0.25
C PRO A 213 -0.81 19.05 0.70
N HIS A 214 -1.13 20.23 0.17
CA HIS A 214 -1.71 21.36 0.92
C HIS A 214 -3.20 21.54 0.63
N SER A 215 -3.78 20.73 -0.25
CA SER A 215 -5.21 20.77 -0.54
C SER A 215 -6.02 20.34 0.68
N ALA A 216 -7.26 20.83 0.74
CA ALA A 216 -8.20 20.40 1.77
C ALA A 216 -8.43 18.89 1.72
N ALA A 217 -8.50 18.28 0.53
CA ALA A 217 -8.61 16.82 0.37
C ALA A 217 -7.49 16.10 1.14
N ALA A 218 -6.23 16.43 0.82
CA ALA A 218 -5.05 15.78 1.41
C ALA A 218 -4.95 15.85 2.95
N ARG A 219 -5.65 16.78 3.61
CA ARG A 219 -5.55 17.04 5.06
C ARG A 219 -6.87 16.89 5.81
N HIS A 220 -8.00 16.82 5.11
CA HIS A 220 -9.31 16.76 5.74
C HIS A 220 -9.75 15.32 5.88
N TRP A 221 -9.88 14.87 7.12
CA TRP A 221 -10.43 13.55 7.45
C TRP A 221 -11.96 13.64 7.47
N PRO A 222 -12.70 13.04 6.51
CA PRO A 222 -14.15 13.07 6.49
C PRO A 222 -14.72 12.18 7.60
N LEU A 223 -14.85 12.75 8.81
CA LEU A 223 -15.19 12.01 10.03
C LEU A 223 -16.45 11.15 9.87
N PHE A 224 -17.52 11.69 9.29
CA PHE A 224 -18.77 10.93 9.09
C PHE A 224 -18.60 9.78 8.09
N GLY A 225 -17.83 9.99 7.02
CA GLY A 225 -17.50 8.93 6.07
C GLY A 225 -16.67 7.83 6.72
N LEU A 226 -15.67 8.20 7.53
CA LEU A 226 -14.86 7.25 8.29
C LEU A 226 -15.68 6.48 9.33
N LEU A 227 -16.60 7.15 10.04
CA LEU A 227 -17.52 6.50 10.97
C LEU A 227 -18.48 5.55 10.26
N GLY A 228 -19.00 5.94 9.08
CA GLY A 228 -19.85 5.09 8.25
C GLY A 228 -19.10 3.84 7.76
N LEU A 229 -17.87 4.02 7.27
CA LEU A 229 -17.00 2.91 6.86
C LEU A 229 -16.68 1.99 8.04
N ALA A 230 -16.33 2.57 9.20
CA ALA A 230 -16.06 1.82 10.42
C ALA A 230 -17.29 1.04 10.91
N ALA A 231 -18.49 1.63 10.85
CA ALA A 231 -19.74 0.97 11.22
C ALA A 231 -20.05 -0.21 10.28
N LEU A 232 -19.96 -0.02 8.96
CA LEU A 232 -20.20 -1.08 7.98
C LEU A 232 -19.12 -2.18 8.02
N ALA A 233 -17.86 -1.81 8.31
CA ALA A 233 -16.79 -2.75 8.58
C ALA A 233 -17.08 -3.54 9.87
N ALA A 234 -17.54 -2.88 10.95
CA ALA A 234 -17.91 -3.54 12.19
C ALA A 234 -19.08 -4.53 11.99
N VAL A 235 -20.10 -4.17 11.21
CA VAL A 235 -21.21 -5.07 10.84
C VAL A 235 -20.68 -6.29 10.07
N GLY A 236 -19.88 -6.06 9.03
CA GLY A 236 -19.25 -7.14 8.26
C GLY A 236 -18.38 -8.05 9.13
N TRP A 237 -17.64 -7.46 10.08
CA TRP A 237 -16.82 -8.18 11.03
C TRP A 237 -17.66 -9.01 12.00
N VAL A 238 -18.75 -8.49 12.58
CA VAL A 238 -19.63 -9.26 13.47
C VAL A 238 -20.24 -10.47 12.74
N ILE A 239 -20.67 -10.27 11.49
CA ILE A 239 -21.22 -11.34 10.64
C ILE A 239 -20.17 -12.42 10.39
N GLY A 240 -18.96 -12.02 9.96
CA GLY A 240 -17.86 -12.94 9.66
C GLY A 240 -17.27 -13.62 10.90
N ARG A 241 -17.11 -12.86 12.00
CA ARG A 241 -16.52 -13.31 13.27
C ARG A 241 -17.24 -14.50 13.84
N SER A 242 -18.57 -14.56 13.72
CA SER A 242 -19.38 -15.67 14.24
C SER A 242 -18.86 -17.05 13.84
N ARG A 243 -18.21 -17.17 12.68
CA ARG A 243 -17.64 -18.41 12.14
C ARG A 243 -16.17 -18.65 12.52
N LEU A 244 -15.49 -17.64 13.06
CA LEU A 244 -14.04 -17.64 13.34
C LEU A 244 -13.73 -17.53 14.84
N VAL A 245 -14.74 -17.52 15.71
CA VAL A 245 -14.54 -17.61 17.17
C VAL A 245 -14.11 -19.03 17.54
N PRO A 246 -13.05 -19.21 18.35
CA PRO A 246 -12.68 -20.51 18.89
C PRO A 246 -13.85 -21.13 19.68
N ARG A 247 -14.33 -22.30 19.24
CA ARG A 247 -15.40 -23.07 19.91
C ARG A 247 -14.89 -24.33 20.59
N ARG A 248 -13.68 -24.75 20.24
CA ARG A 248 -12.97 -25.91 20.78
C ARG A 248 -11.52 -25.50 21.08
N PRO A 249 -10.82 -26.17 22.01
CA PRO A 249 -9.38 -26.00 22.16
C PRO A 249 -8.70 -26.30 20.82
N VAL A 250 -7.85 -25.39 20.37
CA VAL A 250 -7.15 -25.51 19.09
C VAL A 250 -5.84 -26.24 19.35
N GLY A 251 -5.63 -27.36 18.64
CA GLY A 251 -4.39 -28.13 18.75
C GLY A 251 -3.24 -27.48 17.98
N ILE A 252 -2.01 -27.89 18.30
CA ILE A 252 -0.77 -27.43 17.62
C ILE A 252 -0.85 -27.64 16.10
N ASP A 253 -1.44 -28.75 15.66
CA ASP A 253 -1.63 -29.08 14.25
C ASP A 253 -2.57 -28.10 13.52
N ASP A 254 -3.64 -27.65 14.18
CA ASP A 254 -4.58 -26.67 13.63
C ASP A 254 -3.89 -25.29 13.49
N GLU A 255 -3.05 -24.91 14.45
CA GLU A 255 -2.26 -23.68 14.40
C GLU A 255 -1.19 -23.74 13.31
N LEU A 256 -0.50 -24.87 13.16
CA LEU A 256 0.48 -25.08 12.09
C LEU A 256 -0.18 -24.99 10.71
N ALA A 257 -1.35 -25.63 10.53
CA ALA A 257 -2.15 -25.49 9.31
C ALA A 257 -2.57 -24.02 9.06
N GLY A 258 -2.90 -23.29 10.12
CA GLY A 258 -3.20 -21.85 10.09
C GLY A 258 -2.04 -21.01 9.58
N HIS A 259 -0.83 -21.22 10.09
CA HIS A 259 0.38 -20.54 9.62
C HIS A 259 0.67 -20.89 8.16
N THR A 260 0.64 -22.18 7.80
CA THR A 260 0.87 -22.64 6.43
C THR A 260 -0.08 -21.97 5.43
N ALA A 261 -1.38 -21.89 5.74
CA ALA A 261 -2.36 -21.25 4.86
C ALA A 261 -2.09 -19.74 4.70
N ALA A 262 -1.71 -19.04 5.77
CA ALA A 262 -1.40 -17.61 5.72
C ALA A 262 -0.10 -17.33 4.96
N LEU A 263 0.94 -18.13 5.18
CA LEU A 263 2.23 -18.00 4.49
C LEU A 263 2.11 -18.34 3.00
N LEU A 264 1.31 -19.36 2.63
CA LEU A 264 1.00 -19.63 1.22
C LEU A 264 0.29 -18.46 0.55
N ALA A 265 -0.72 -17.89 1.21
CA ALA A 265 -1.41 -16.72 0.71
C ALA A 265 -0.48 -15.51 0.56
N LEU A 266 0.43 -15.30 1.53
CA LEU A 266 1.44 -14.26 1.46
C LEU A 266 2.46 -14.51 0.33
N GLY A 267 2.80 -15.77 0.05
CA GLY A 267 3.63 -16.13 -1.11
C GLY A 267 2.94 -15.80 -2.43
N VAL A 268 1.64 -16.07 -2.55
CA VAL A 268 0.83 -15.65 -3.71
C VAL A 268 0.82 -14.11 -3.82
N VAL A 269 0.64 -13.39 -2.70
CA VAL A 269 0.76 -11.92 -2.68
C VAL A 269 2.12 -11.48 -3.20
N GLY A 270 3.22 -12.08 -2.73
CA GLY A 270 4.57 -11.77 -3.20
C GLY A 270 4.74 -11.99 -4.71
N LEU A 271 4.20 -13.07 -5.26
CA LEU A 271 4.21 -13.34 -6.71
C LEU A 271 3.36 -12.33 -7.49
N MET A 272 2.19 -11.95 -6.98
CA MET A 272 1.35 -10.91 -7.60
C MET A 272 2.02 -9.54 -7.57
N VAL A 273 2.78 -9.23 -6.50
CA VAL A 273 3.60 -8.02 -6.42
C VAL A 273 4.67 -8.05 -7.50
N VAL A 274 5.41 -9.16 -7.69
CA VAL A 274 6.37 -9.30 -8.79
C VAL A 274 5.72 -9.08 -10.16
N ALA A 275 4.53 -9.64 -10.38
CA ALA A 275 3.81 -9.52 -11.64
C ALA A 275 3.33 -8.09 -11.96
N THR A 276 3.10 -7.26 -10.94
CA THR A 276 2.59 -5.89 -11.11
C THR A 276 3.69 -4.84 -11.04
N ASN A 277 4.57 -4.93 -10.05
CA ASN A 277 5.74 -4.09 -9.87
C ASN A 277 6.79 -4.81 -9.00
N PRO A 278 7.86 -5.36 -9.58
CA PRO A 278 8.90 -6.06 -8.82
C PRO A 278 9.56 -5.19 -7.74
N PHE A 279 9.67 -3.86 -7.95
CA PHE A 279 10.26 -2.95 -6.96
C PHE A 279 9.41 -2.85 -5.69
N ALA A 280 8.08 -3.04 -5.80
CA ALA A 280 7.18 -3.03 -4.65
C ALA A 280 7.44 -4.18 -3.67
N LEU A 281 8.24 -5.20 -4.05
CA LEU A 281 8.71 -6.23 -3.13
C LEU A 281 9.43 -5.65 -1.92
N ILE A 282 10.14 -4.52 -2.04
CA ILE A 282 10.83 -3.92 -0.87
C ILE A 282 9.85 -3.59 0.27
N LEU A 283 8.58 -3.31 -0.05
CA LEU A 283 7.53 -3.02 0.93
C LEU A 283 6.94 -4.30 1.54
N VAL A 284 7.06 -5.45 0.87
CA VAL A 284 6.44 -6.72 1.29
C VAL A 284 7.47 -7.72 1.85
N LEU A 285 8.75 -7.58 1.49
CA LEU A 285 9.87 -8.40 1.98
C LEU A 285 9.95 -8.47 3.50
N PRO A 286 9.79 -7.36 4.27
CA PRO A 286 9.74 -7.45 5.73
C PRO A 286 8.60 -8.35 6.22
N SER A 287 7.41 -8.28 5.61
CA SER A 287 6.28 -9.15 5.95
C SER A 287 6.60 -10.62 5.66
N LEU A 288 7.13 -10.91 4.47
CA LEU A 288 7.51 -12.26 4.04
C LEU A 288 8.49 -12.87 5.04
N HIS A 289 9.58 -12.17 5.34
CA HIS A 289 10.65 -12.72 6.17
C HIS A 289 10.31 -12.74 7.65
N ALA A 290 9.75 -11.65 8.20
CA ALA A 290 9.43 -11.60 9.63
C ALA A 290 8.34 -12.62 9.99
N TRP A 291 7.28 -12.72 9.18
CA TRP A 291 6.17 -13.62 9.50
C TRP A 291 6.49 -15.10 9.28
N LEU A 292 7.52 -15.42 8.50
CA LEU A 292 8.05 -16.79 8.40
C LEU A 292 8.56 -17.32 9.76
N TRP A 293 8.99 -16.43 10.66
CA TRP A 293 9.45 -16.78 12.00
C TRP A 293 8.33 -16.96 13.03
N LEU A 294 7.10 -16.50 12.75
CA LEU A 294 5.98 -16.59 13.70
C LEU A 294 5.71 -18.01 14.23
N PRO A 295 5.72 -19.08 13.41
CA PRO A 295 5.57 -20.45 13.92
C PRO A 295 6.66 -20.83 14.92
N GLN A 296 7.89 -20.33 14.73
CA GLN A 296 9.05 -20.68 15.57
C GLN A 296 8.99 -19.99 16.94
N VAL A 297 8.41 -18.80 17.00
CA VAL A 297 8.26 -18.02 18.25
C VAL A 297 6.92 -18.28 18.94
N GLN A 298 6.14 -19.27 18.53
CA GLN A 298 4.79 -19.48 19.04
C GLN A 298 4.73 -19.84 20.55
N SER A 299 5.71 -20.58 21.04
CA SER A 299 5.88 -20.94 22.46
C SER A 299 6.44 -19.79 23.31
N ARG A 300 6.94 -18.73 22.68
CA ARG A 300 7.56 -17.57 23.34
C ARG A 300 6.51 -16.61 23.91
N PRO A 301 6.91 -15.69 24.81
CA PRO A 301 5.98 -14.72 25.41
C PRO A 301 5.27 -13.84 24.37
N ALA A 302 4.12 -13.29 24.75
CA ALA A 302 3.25 -12.52 23.85
C ALA A 302 3.94 -11.30 23.23
N TRP A 303 4.82 -10.62 23.98
CA TRP A 303 5.55 -9.47 23.47
C TRP A 303 6.45 -9.85 22.28
N LEU A 304 7.18 -10.97 22.34
CA LEU A 304 8.07 -11.38 21.25
C LEU A 304 7.28 -11.72 19.98
N ARG A 305 6.13 -12.40 20.12
CA ARG A 305 5.23 -12.71 19.01
C ARG A 305 4.65 -11.43 18.40
N ALA A 306 4.27 -10.47 19.24
CA ALA A 306 3.81 -9.15 18.80
C ALA A 306 4.93 -8.35 18.10
N SER A 307 6.17 -8.42 18.58
CA SER A 307 7.32 -7.78 17.94
C SER A 307 7.61 -8.37 16.56
N VAL A 308 7.62 -9.70 16.42
CA VAL A 308 7.80 -10.36 15.10
C VAL A 308 6.64 -10.02 14.15
N LEU A 309 5.40 -9.99 14.66
CA LEU A 309 4.25 -9.56 13.88
C LEU A 309 4.42 -8.09 13.42
N ALA A 310 4.79 -7.18 14.33
CA ALA A 310 5.00 -5.76 14.06
C ALA A 310 6.15 -5.53 13.07
N LEU A 311 7.23 -6.32 13.13
CA LEU A 311 8.35 -6.23 12.21
C LEU A 311 7.92 -6.47 10.76
N GLY A 312 6.92 -7.32 10.53
CA GLY A 312 6.37 -7.53 9.20
C GLY A 312 5.64 -6.32 8.62
N PHE A 313 5.26 -5.34 9.44
CA PHE A 313 4.65 -4.07 8.98
C PHE A 313 5.68 -3.00 8.64
N LEU A 314 6.99 -3.26 8.77
CA LEU A 314 8.02 -2.26 8.50
C LEU A 314 7.93 -1.65 7.10
N GLY A 315 7.65 -2.44 6.07
CA GLY A 315 7.60 -1.93 4.70
C GLY A 315 6.50 -0.87 4.48
N PRO A 316 5.22 -1.16 4.77
CA PRO A 316 4.15 -0.15 4.71
C PRO A 316 4.41 1.05 5.64
N VAL A 317 4.97 0.83 6.84
CA VAL A 317 5.32 1.92 7.77
C VAL A 317 6.37 2.84 7.16
N VAL A 318 7.39 2.30 6.52
CA VAL A 318 8.42 3.08 5.80
C VAL A 318 7.79 3.93 4.69
N LEU A 319 6.83 3.38 3.93
CA LEU A 319 6.11 4.14 2.91
C LEU A 319 5.34 5.31 3.52
N VAL A 320 4.58 5.08 4.60
CA VAL A 320 3.83 6.11 5.31
C VAL A 320 4.76 7.20 5.86
N ILE A 321 5.87 6.82 6.50
CA ILE A 321 6.86 7.78 7.04
C ILE A 321 7.49 8.59 5.91
N SER A 322 7.81 7.96 4.78
CA SER A 322 8.34 8.66 3.60
C SER A 322 7.37 9.73 3.11
N PHE A 323 6.09 9.41 2.95
CA PHE A 323 5.08 10.40 2.54
C PHE A 323 4.87 11.49 3.59
N ALA A 324 4.80 11.12 4.88
CA ALA A 324 4.65 12.04 5.99
C ALA A 324 5.75 13.11 6.02
N THR A 325 7.00 12.69 5.83
CA THR A 325 8.18 13.55 5.95
C THR A 325 8.49 14.30 4.65
N ARG A 326 8.49 13.61 3.51
CA ARG A 326 8.89 14.17 2.20
C ARG A 326 7.91 15.22 1.68
N TYR A 327 6.60 14.99 1.86
CA TYR A 327 5.55 15.90 1.37
C TYR A 327 4.97 16.81 2.47
N GLY A 328 5.46 16.70 3.71
CA GLY A 328 4.97 17.51 4.84
C GLY A 328 3.52 17.24 5.21
N LEU A 329 3.09 15.99 5.04
CA LEU A 329 1.76 15.48 5.41
C LEU A 329 1.66 15.16 6.91
N GLY A 330 2.78 14.81 7.56
CA GLY A 330 2.77 14.43 8.98
C GLY A 330 1.82 13.27 9.26
N LEU A 331 0.86 13.47 10.17
CA LEU A 331 -0.14 12.46 10.55
C LEU A 331 -1.21 12.21 9.47
N ASP A 332 -1.30 13.07 8.45
CA ASP A 332 -2.26 12.93 7.36
C ASP A 332 -1.83 11.92 6.30
N ALA A 333 -0.57 11.45 6.33
CA ALA A 333 -0.02 10.54 5.33
C ALA A 333 -0.82 9.24 5.12
N PRO A 334 -1.33 8.55 6.16
CA PRO A 334 -2.17 7.37 5.95
C PRO A 334 -3.47 7.69 5.21
N TRP A 335 -4.09 8.83 5.52
CA TRP A 335 -5.31 9.28 4.84
C TRP A 335 -5.01 9.65 3.39
N TYR A 336 -3.93 10.40 3.16
CA TYR A 336 -3.47 10.75 1.81
C TYR A 336 -3.27 9.53 0.91
N LEU A 337 -2.64 8.45 1.42
CA LEU A 337 -2.50 7.20 0.68
C LEU A 337 -3.85 6.51 0.39
N ALA A 338 -4.81 6.60 1.31
CA ALA A 338 -6.17 6.11 1.07
C ALA A 338 -6.90 6.95 0.00
N GLU A 339 -6.70 8.26 -0.01
CA GLU A 339 -7.24 9.13 -1.05
C GLU A 339 -6.67 8.82 -2.43
N LEU A 340 -5.38 8.46 -2.53
CA LEU A 340 -4.80 8.00 -3.80
C LEU A 340 -5.50 6.73 -4.34
N VAL A 341 -6.03 5.88 -3.46
CA VAL A 341 -6.90 4.77 -3.88
C VAL A 341 -8.26 5.30 -4.33
N ALA A 342 -8.88 6.19 -3.55
CA ALA A 342 -10.20 6.74 -3.86
C ALA A 342 -10.25 7.48 -5.21
N VAL A 343 -9.22 8.26 -5.55
CA VAL A 343 -9.10 8.95 -6.86
C VAL A 343 -8.57 8.03 -7.97
N ARG A 344 -8.34 6.74 -7.68
CA ARG A 344 -7.85 5.72 -8.61
C ARG A 344 -6.45 6.02 -9.18
N TYR A 345 -5.66 6.78 -8.45
CA TYR A 345 -4.23 6.90 -8.73
C TYR A 345 -3.52 5.56 -8.47
N VAL A 346 -3.88 4.89 -7.38
CA VAL A 346 -3.48 3.49 -7.15
C VAL A 346 -4.35 2.56 -7.99
N THR A 347 -3.71 1.69 -8.77
CA THR A 347 -4.43 0.76 -9.64
C THR A 347 -5.22 -0.29 -8.86
N ILE A 348 -6.34 -0.75 -9.43
CA ILE A 348 -7.20 -1.79 -8.83
C ILE A 348 -6.41 -3.06 -8.46
N PRO A 349 -5.49 -3.60 -9.30
CA PRO A 349 -4.66 -4.73 -8.92
C PRO A 349 -3.83 -4.48 -7.65
N THR A 350 -3.16 -3.33 -7.55
CA THR A 350 -2.36 -2.97 -6.36
C THR A 350 -3.24 -2.89 -5.11
N PHE A 351 -4.42 -2.29 -5.22
CA PHE A 351 -5.38 -2.22 -4.13
C PHE A 351 -5.84 -3.62 -3.68
N ALA A 352 -6.23 -4.49 -4.62
CA ALA A 352 -6.64 -5.87 -4.33
C ALA A 352 -5.52 -6.70 -3.68
N ILE A 353 -4.27 -6.54 -4.14
CA ILE A 353 -3.09 -7.16 -3.53
C ILE A 353 -2.93 -6.69 -2.07
N GLY A 354 -3.12 -5.39 -1.80
CA GLY A 354 -3.11 -4.83 -0.45
C GLY A 354 -4.18 -5.46 0.47
N LEU A 355 -5.40 -5.65 -0.04
CA LEU A 355 -6.47 -6.33 0.71
C LEU A 355 -6.13 -7.80 1.01
N ALA A 356 -5.52 -8.51 0.07
CA ALA A 356 -5.05 -9.88 0.27
C ALA A 356 -3.92 -9.96 1.32
N TRP A 357 -2.98 -9.01 1.27
CA TRP A 357 -1.94 -8.88 2.29
C TRP A 357 -2.51 -8.60 3.69
N LEU A 358 -3.50 -7.69 3.81
CA LEU A 358 -4.20 -7.42 5.06
C LEU A 358 -4.95 -8.64 5.59
N ALA A 359 -5.49 -9.49 4.71
CA ALA A 359 -6.12 -10.75 5.11
C ALA A 359 -5.11 -11.76 5.67
N ALA A 360 -3.91 -11.85 5.08
CA ALA A 360 -2.83 -12.69 5.57
C ALA A 360 -2.34 -12.18 6.94
N ALA A 361 -2.14 -10.86 7.06
CA ALA A 361 -1.78 -10.20 8.30
C ALA A 361 -2.82 -10.45 9.41
N ALA A 362 -4.12 -10.36 9.10
CA ALA A 362 -5.19 -10.62 10.06
C ALA A 362 -5.23 -12.09 10.53
N GLN A 363 -4.88 -13.05 9.66
CA GLN A 363 -4.76 -14.46 10.06
C GLN A 363 -3.56 -14.68 11.00
N LEU A 364 -2.41 -14.13 10.65
CA LEU A 364 -1.19 -14.22 11.45
C LEU A 364 -1.34 -13.48 12.79
N ALA A 365 -2.03 -12.34 12.82
CA ALA A 365 -2.38 -11.63 14.04
C ALA A 365 -3.29 -12.46 14.95
N ALA A 366 -4.27 -13.19 14.39
CA ALA A 366 -5.12 -14.09 15.16
C ALA A 366 -4.32 -15.26 15.78
N LEU A 367 -3.36 -15.81 15.04
CA LEU A 367 -2.43 -16.85 15.52
C LEU A 367 -1.50 -16.31 16.61
N ALA A 368 -0.88 -15.14 16.37
CA ALA A 368 -0.04 -14.45 17.34
C ALA A 368 -0.82 -14.04 18.60
N ALA A 369 -2.13 -13.77 18.52
CA ALA A 369 -2.97 -13.49 19.67
C ALA A 369 -3.50 -14.76 20.39
N ARG A 370 -3.20 -15.97 19.89
CA ARG A 370 -3.82 -17.26 20.32
C ARG A 370 -5.36 -17.22 20.29
N ARG A 371 -5.91 -16.46 19.34
CA ARG A 371 -7.36 -16.33 19.07
C ARG A 371 -7.76 -16.95 17.74
N TYR A 372 -6.84 -17.67 17.11
CA TYR A 372 -7.10 -18.36 15.85
C TYR A 372 -8.04 -19.54 16.05
N ALA A 373 -8.90 -19.77 15.06
CA ALA A 373 -9.71 -20.98 14.96
C ALA A 373 -9.77 -21.43 13.49
N PRO A 374 -9.68 -22.75 13.22
CA PRO A 374 -9.96 -23.29 11.90
C PRO A 374 -11.43 -23.07 11.54
N TYR A 375 -11.73 -23.01 10.24
CA TYR A 375 -13.12 -22.83 9.80
C TYR A 375 -13.97 -24.06 10.20
N PRO A 376 -15.15 -23.88 10.81
CA PRO A 376 -15.94 -24.97 11.39
C PRO A 376 -16.44 -25.98 10.35
N SER A 377 -16.51 -27.24 10.75
CA SER A 377 -17.13 -28.32 9.98
C SER A 377 -18.64 -28.12 9.84
N SER A 378 -19.33 -28.87 8.97
CA SER A 378 -20.80 -28.82 8.87
C SER A 378 -21.49 -29.13 10.20
N ALA A 379 -20.96 -30.04 11.00
CA ALA A 379 -21.49 -30.41 12.31
C ALA A 379 -21.29 -29.29 13.36
N ASP A 380 -20.18 -28.55 13.28
CA ASP A 380 -19.85 -27.48 14.24
C ASP A 380 -20.47 -26.13 13.88
N ARG A 381 -21.19 -26.03 12.75
CA ARG A 381 -21.87 -24.81 12.31
C ARG A 381 -23.10 -24.55 13.17
N GLY A 382 -22.90 -23.87 14.30
CA GLY A 382 -23.98 -23.21 15.03
C GLY A 382 -24.78 -22.23 14.15
N LEU A 383 -26.00 -21.89 14.57
CA LEU A 383 -26.86 -20.91 13.90
C LEU A 383 -26.12 -19.58 13.70
N GLY A 384 -26.13 -19.03 12.49
CA GLY A 384 -25.53 -17.72 12.20
C GLY A 384 -26.17 -16.59 13.05
N PRO A 385 -25.49 -15.44 13.21
CA PRO A 385 -25.89 -14.40 14.17
C PRO A 385 -27.33 -13.93 13.95
N VAL A 386 -27.74 -13.71 12.70
CA VAL A 386 -29.12 -13.33 12.32
C VAL A 386 -30.14 -14.41 12.69
N ARG A 387 -29.82 -15.70 12.48
CA ARG A 387 -30.72 -16.80 12.84
C ARG A 387 -30.76 -17.04 14.34
N ALA A 388 -29.65 -16.82 15.04
CA ALA A 388 -29.58 -16.91 16.49
C ALA A 388 -30.37 -15.78 17.17
N THR A 389 -30.30 -14.55 16.66
CA THR A 389 -31.12 -13.43 17.16
C THR A 389 -32.60 -13.64 16.85
N LEU A 390 -32.95 -14.06 15.62
CA LEU A 390 -34.34 -14.41 15.28
C LEU A 390 -34.89 -15.54 16.15
N ARG A 391 -34.10 -16.59 16.42
CA ARG A 391 -34.51 -17.67 17.32
C ARG A 391 -34.70 -17.17 18.75
N ARG A 392 -33.83 -16.31 19.27
CA ARG A 392 -33.99 -15.71 20.60
C ARG A 392 -35.24 -14.82 20.66
N ALA A 393 -35.48 -14.00 19.64
CA ALA A 393 -36.65 -13.15 19.53
C ALA A 393 -37.95 -13.99 19.46
N TYR A 394 -37.97 -15.04 18.64
CA TYR A 394 -39.08 -15.97 18.54
C TYR A 394 -39.34 -16.73 19.86
N LEU A 395 -38.28 -17.22 20.53
CA LEU A 395 -38.41 -17.89 21.82
C LEU A 395 -38.90 -16.92 22.91
N ALA A 396 -38.43 -15.68 22.92
CA ALA A 396 -38.91 -14.64 23.84
C ALA A 396 -40.38 -14.28 23.59
N GLN A 397 -40.79 -14.19 22.31
CA GLN A 397 -42.19 -13.96 21.94
C GLN A 397 -43.09 -15.14 22.33
N ARG A 398 -42.62 -16.38 22.12
CA ARG A 398 -43.35 -17.59 22.51
C ARG A 398 -43.45 -17.73 24.03
N ALA A 399 -42.40 -17.36 24.77
CA ALA A 399 -42.43 -17.31 26.23
C ALA A 399 -43.48 -16.29 26.72
N ARG A 400 -43.49 -15.09 26.13
CA ARG A 400 -44.49 -14.05 26.43
C ARG A 400 -45.92 -14.53 26.17
N LYS A 401 -46.16 -15.19 25.03
CA LYS A 401 -47.48 -15.74 24.66
C LYS A 401 -47.93 -16.86 25.63
N ARG A 402 -47.02 -17.71 26.10
CA ARG A 402 -47.36 -18.71 27.12
C ARG A 402 -47.73 -18.08 28.47
N THR A 403 -47.03 -17.02 28.89
CA THR A 403 -47.39 -16.28 30.11
C THR A 403 -48.74 -15.55 30.00
N SER A 404 -49.12 -15.05 28.83
CA SER A 404 -50.45 -14.45 28.64
C SER A 404 -51.55 -15.51 28.65
N GLU A 405 -51.36 -16.64 27.97
CA GLU A 405 -52.30 -17.77 27.97
C GLU A 405 -52.45 -18.38 29.39
N GLN A 406 -51.38 -18.42 30.19
CA GLN A 406 -51.46 -18.84 31.59
C GLN A 406 -52.18 -17.82 32.48
N ARG A 407 -52.05 -16.51 32.21
CA ARG A 407 -52.80 -15.47 32.93
C ARG A 407 -54.29 -15.51 32.59
N GLU A 408 -54.66 -15.69 31.32
CA GLU A 408 -56.06 -15.83 30.93
C GLU A 408 -56.72 -17.07 31.58
N ARG A 409 -55.99 -18.19 31.68
CA ARG A 409 -56.47 -19.38 32.41
C ARG A 409 -56.57 -19.19 33.93
N ALA A 410 -55.80 -18.27 34.50
CA ALA A 410 -55.86 -17.96 35.93
C ALA A 410 -56.94 -16.93 36.30
N ILE A 411 -57.49 -16.22 35.30
CA ILE A 411 -58.54 -15.21 35.48
C ILE A 411 -59.91 -15.75 35.03
N GLY A 412 -59.95 -16.83 34.25
CA GLY A 412 -61.16 -17.53 33.81
C GLY A 412 -61.54 -18.74 34.68
N ALA A 413 -61.63 -18.56 36.00
CA ALA A 413 -62.25 -19.50 36.95
C ALA A 413 -63.27 -18.78 37.82
#